data_AF-A0A386TY20-F1
#
_entry.id   AF-A0A386TY20-F1
#
_cell.length_a   1.000
_cell.length_b   1.000
_cell.length_c   1.000
_cell.angle_alpha   90.00
_cell.angle_beta   90.00
_cell.angle_gamma   90.00
#
_symmetry.space_group_name_H-M   'P 1'
#
loop_
_entity.id
_entity.type
_entity.pdbx_description
1 polymer ?
#
loop_
_entity_poly.entity_id
_entity_poly.type
_entity_poly.pdbx_seq_one_letter_code
_entity_poly.pdbx_strand_id
1 'polypeptide(L)'
;MCPKWFEFLNIGSNVNIYSLSIPFILPKTRGLKRIGPHNYDVICILIGSLLGDSFAERHGHGTRFCFQQEHLNTPYLFWFNNYLSELGYCTTTIPTITTWLGKGGKLRYLSRFRTYTYTSFNWTLTAFYPKGSKVIPLDIYDYLSPLALAVWIMEDGGKVSSGLKISYK
;
A
#
# COMPACT_ATOMS: atom_id res chain seq x y z
N MET A 1 9.56 -15.43 -1.36
CA MET A 1 9.41 -15.61 0.09
C MET A 1 9.32 -14.22 0.70
N CYS A 2 8.22 -13.93 1.37
CA CYS A 2 8.02 -12.71 2.14
C CYS A 2 9.04 -12.67 3.29
N PRO A 3 9.76 -11.57 3.51
CA PRO A 3 10.74 -11.49 4.57
C PRO A 3 10.02 -11.44 5.91
N LYS A 4 10.02 -12.56 6.65
CA LYS A 4 9.46 -12.63 8.01
C LYS A 4 9.83 -11.38 8.79
N TRP A 5 8.81 -10.68 9.28
CA TRP A 5 9.04 -9.53 10.14
C TRP A 5 9.65 -10.05 11.43
N PHE A 6 10.96 -9.86 11.60
CA PHE A 6 11.56 -10.06 12.90
C PHE A 6 11.02 -8.95 13.79
N GLU A 7 10.35 -9.32 14.88
CA GLU A 7 10.17 -8.41 16.01
C GLU A 7 11.57 -7.93 16.38
N PHE A 8 11.92 -6.71 15.96
CA PHE A 8 13.06 -6.03 16.53
C PHE A 8 12.69 -5.77 17.98
N LEU A 9 13.10 -6.73 18.82
CA LEU A 9 13.08 -6.71 20.27
C LEU A 9 13.23 -5.28 20.79
N ASN A 10 12.38 -4.93 21.76
CA ASN A 10 12.51 -3.81 22.68
C ASN A 10 14.00 -3.46 22.96
N ILE A 11 14.57 -2.57 22.15
CA ILE A 11 15.80 -1.90 22.54
C ILE A 11 15.35 -0.80 23.47
N GLY A 12 15.28 -1.12 24.76
CA GLY A 12 15.17 -0.14 25.82
C GLY A 12 16.32 0.85 25.67
N SER A 13 16.03 2.03 25.12
CA SER A 13 16.89 3.20 25.26
C SER A 13 16.12 4.45 24.86
N ASN A 14 16.13 5.42 25.76
CA ASN A 14 15.71 6.80 25.55
C ASN A 14 16.57 7.46 24.46
N VAL A 15 16.43 7.03 23.20
CA VAL A 15 16.99 7.73 22.05
C VAL A 15 15.89 8.66 21.57
N ASN A 16 16.19 9.96 21.58
CA ASN A 16 15.32 10.99 21.06
C ASN A 16 15.35 10.89 19.51
N ILE A 17 14.52 10.00 18.94
CA ILE A 17 14.47 9.67 17.50
C ILE A 17 13.94 10.85 16.65
N TYR A 18 13.48 11.94 17.28
CA TYR A 18 12.78 13.03 16.61
C TYR A 18 13.65 13.90 15.66
N SER A 19 14.96 13.66 15.54
CA SER A 19 15.85 14.55 14.76
C SER A 19 16.63 13.90 13.62
N LEU A 20 16.58 12.57 13.43
CA LEU A 20 17.26 11.92 12.30
C LEU A 20 16.23 11.47 11.26
N SER A 21 16.00 12.30 10.24
CA SER A 21 15.20 11.90 9.09
C SER A 21 15.91 10.75 8.37
N ILE A 22 15.35 9.54 8.47
CA ILE A 22 15.95 8.36 7.87
C ILE A 22 15.87 8.51 6.33
N PRO A 23 16.95 8.22 5.57
CA PRO A 23 17.00 8.50 4.14
C PRO A 23 15.83 7.94 3.31
N PHE A 24 15.20 6.85 3.76
CA PHE A 24 14.10 6.21 3.03
C PHE A 24 12.75 6.94 3.11
N ILE A 25 12.59 7.86 4.08
CA ILE A 25 11.36 8.65 4.30
C ILE A 25 11.45 10.00 3.56
N LEU A 26 12.66 10.49 3.30
CA LEU A 26 12.87 11.79 2.66
C LEU A 26 12.35 11.84 1.21
N PRO A 27 11.74 12.94 0.76
CA PRO A 27 11.36 13.12 -0.64
C PRO A 27 12.60 13.13 -1.54
N LYS A 28 12.42 12.85 -2.84
CA LYS A 28 13.50 12.81 -3.86
C LYS A 28 14.66 11.83 -3.59
N THR A 29 14.55 10.92 -2.61
CA THR A 29 15.47 9.79 -2.46
C THR A 29 15.25 8.75 -3.58
N ARG A 30 16.34 8.34 -4.25
CA ARG A 30 16.33 7.25 -5.24
C ARG A 30 15.89 5.93 -4.61
N GLY A 31 15.12 5.10 -5.31
CA GLY A 31 14.63 3.84 -4.75
C GLY A 31 15.71 2.84 -4.32
N LEU A 32 16.89 2.87 -4.95
CA LEU A 32 18.09 2.13 -4.52
C LEU A 32 18.59 2.53 -3.12
N LYS A 33 18.31 3.78 -2.70
CA LYS A 33 18.66 4.31 -1.38
C LYS A 33 17.47 4.30 -0.40
N ARG A 34 16.26 3.99 -0.89
CA ARG A 34 15.08 3.78 -0.05
C ARG A 34 15.01 2.32 0.39
N ILE A 35 15.92 1.99 1.29
CA ILE A 35 15.99 0.70 1.96
C ILE A 35 15.58 0.97 3.40
N GLY A 36 14.36 0.62 3.77
CA GLY A 36 13.86 0.84 5.14
C GLY A 36 13.86 -0.45 5.97
N PRO A 37 13.97 -0.36 7.30
CA PRO A 37 12.99 -1.02 8.16
C PRO A 37 11.66 -0.25 8.01
N HIS A 38 10.62 -0.92 7.49
CA HIS A 38 9.30 -0.32 7.32
C HIS A 38 8.49 -0.47 8.61
N ASN A 39 7.57 0.43 8.92
CA ASN A 39 6.67 0.20 10.05
C ASN A 39 5.79 -1.02 9.72
N TYR A 40 5.64 -1.97 10.66
CA TYR A 40 4.82 -3.17 10.47
C TYR A 40 3.37 -2.85 10.10
N ASP A 41 2.77 -1.84 10.71
CA ASP A 41 1.41 -1.38 10.40
C ASP A 41 1.31 -0.85 8.97
N VAL A 42 2.35 -0.17 8.49
CA VAL A 42 2.42 0.27 7.09
C VAL A 42 2.49 -0.94 6.16
N ILE A 43 3.29 -1.96 6.48
CA ILE A 43 3.32 -3.19 5.68
C ILE A 43 1.94 -3.84 5.68
N CYS A 44 1.30 -3.99 6.84
CA CYS A 44 -0.05 -4.55 6.96
C CYS A 44 -1.06 -3.80 6.10
N ILE A 45 -1.05 -2.47 6.14
CA ILE A 45 -1.92 -1.62 5.34
C ILE A 45 -1.66 -1.83 3.84
N LEU A 46 -0.40 -1.80 3.41
CA LEU A 46 -0.03 -2.02 2.00
C LEU A 46 -0.43 -3.41 1.51
N ILE A 47 -0.31 -4.42 2.37
CA ILE A 47 -0.72 -5.78 2.10
C ILE A 47 -2.24 -5.90 2.03
N GLY A 48 -2.98 -5.28 2.96
CA GLY A 48 -4.44 -5.21 2.93
C GLY A 48 -4.94 -4.58 1.63
N SER A 49 -4.34 -3.48 1.18
CA SER A 49 -4.66 -2.87 -0.11
C SER A 49 -4.28 -3.77 -1.30
N LEU A 50 -3.17 -4.52 -1.21
CA LEU A 50 -2.85 -5.54 -2.21
C LEU A 50 -3.82 -6.74 -2.17
N LEU A 51 -4.65 -6.92 -1.16
CA LEU A 51 -5.71 -7.94 -1.22
C LEU A 51 -6.99 -7.39 -1.87
N GLY A 52 -7.18 -6.06 -1.86
CA GLY A 52 -8.25 -5.35 -2.54
C GLY A 52 -7.89 -4.87 -3.95
N ASP A 53 -8.27 -3.63 -4.24
CA ASP A 53 -8.24 -3.02 -5.58
C ASP A 53 -6.85 -2.49 -5.98
N SER A 54 -5.91 -2.45 -5.04
CA SER A 54 -4.59 -1.87 -5.29
C SER A 54 -3.63 -2.88 -5.91
N PHE A 55 -2.56 -2.38 -6.52
CA PHE A 55 -1.54 -3.22 -7.16
C PHE A 55 -0.13 -2.68 -6.92
N ALA A 56 0.85 -3.58 -7.03
CA ALA A 56 2.27 -3.25 -6.96
C ALA A 56 2.88 -3.39 -8.36
N GLU A 57 3.76 -2.47 -8.72
CA GLU A 57 4.44 -2.50 -10.01
C GLU A 57 5.94 -2.23 -9.86
N ARG A 58 6.73 -2.83 -10.76
CA ARG A 58 8.15 -2.50 -10.90
C ARG A 58 8.29 -1.10 -11.48
N HIS A 59 9.13 -0.28 -10.85
CA HIS A 59 9.52 1.02 -11.38
C HIS A 59 11.03 1.22 -11.17
N GLY A 60 11.80 1.25 -12.26
CA GLY A 60 13.26 1.19 -12.18
C GLY A 60 13.72 -0.06 -11.42
N HIS A 61 14.59 0.12 -10.42
CA HIS A 61 15.11 -0.99 -9.61
C HIS A 61 14.24 -1.39 -8.40
N GLY A 62 13.16 -0.65 -8.13
CA GLY A 62 12.32 -0.88 -6.97
C GLY A 62 10.87 -1.18 -7.32
N THR A 63 10.05 -1.28 -6.28
CA THR A 63 8.61 -1.51 -6.36
C THR A 63 7.88 -0.30 -5.78
N ARG A 64 6.78 0.08 -6.40
CA ARG A 64 5.84 1.08 -5.85
C ARG A 64 4.44 0.51 -5.85
N PHE A 65 3.63 0.94 -4.88
CA PHE A 65 2.21 0.60 -4.80
C PHE A 65 1.40 1.67 -5.50
N CYS A 66 0.35 1.24 -6.18
CA CYS A 66 -0.57 2.08 -6.93
C CYS A 66 -1.97 1.91 -6.33
N PHE A 67 -2.54 3.02 -5.90
CA PHE A 67 -3.88 3.08 -5.31
C PHE A 67 -4.77 3.86 -6.24
N GLN A 68 -5.97 3.35 -6.47
CA GLN A 68 -6.93 3.94 -7.38
C GLN A 68 -8.35 3.71 -6.88
N GLN A 69 -9.18 4.75 -6.96
CA GLN A 69 -10.59 4.66 -6.63
C GLN A 69 -11.45 5.48 -7.60
N GLU A 70 -12.68 5.02 -7.86
CA GLU A 70 -13.70 5.80 -8.57
C GLU A 70 -14.33 6.85 -7.64
N HIS A 71 -15.03 7.84 -8.22
CA HIS A 71 -15.50 9.05 -7.53
C HIS A 71 -16.10 8.82 -6.12
N LEU A 72 -16.94 7.81 -5.98
CA LEU A 72 -17.68 7.56 -4.73
C LEU A 72 -16.77 7.23 -3.55
N ASN A 73 -15.57 6.71 -3.82
CA ASN A 73 -14.60 6.29 -2.83
C ASN A 73 -13.36 7.20 -2.78
N THR A 74 -13.38 8.37 -3.43
CA THR A 74 -12.24 9.31 -3.37
C THR A 74 -11.92 9.83 -1.97
N PRO A 75 -12.89 10.04 -1.04
CA PRO A 75 -12.54 10.43 0.33
C PRO A 75 -11.65 9.40 1.04
N TYR A 76 -11.90 8.11 0.84
CA TYR A 76 -11.04 7.03 1.35
C TYR A 76 -9.63 7.14 0.75
N LEU A 77 -9.52 7.32 -0.56
CA LEU A 77 -8.22 7.47 -1.23
C LEU A 77 -7.44 8.69 -0.72
N PHE A 78 -8.11 9.80 -0.40
CA PHE A 78 -7.49 11.01 0.12
C PHE A 78 -7.02 10.85 1.56
N TRP A 79 -7.83 10.24 2.43
CA TRP A 79 -7.40 9.86 3.77
C TRP A 79 -6.16 8.96 3.71
N PHE A 80 -6.18 7.98 2.80
CA PHE A 80 -5.10 7.02 2.65
C PHE A 80 -3.81 7.66 2.13
N ASN A 81 -3.92 8.59 1.18
CA ASN A 81 -2.80 9.41 0.72
C ASN A 81 -2.24 10.27 1.85
N ASN A 82 -3.09 10.93 2.64
CA ASN A 82 -2.65 11.76 3.75
C ASN A 82 -1.85 10.92 4.76
N TYR A 83 -2.45 9.80 5.23
CA TYR A 83 -1.82 8.88 6.18
C TYR A 83 -0.44 8.38 5.71
N LEU A 84 -0.33 7.92 4.46
CA LEU A 84 0.97 7.45 3.94
C LEU A 84 1.97 8.60 3.72
N SER A 85 1.51 9.81 3.39
CA SER A 85 2.40 10.95 3.18
C SER A 85 2.98 11.51 4.47
N GLU A 86 2.19 11.52 5.56
CA GLU A 86 2.65 11.86 6.91
C GLU A 86 3.78 10.92 7.38
N LEU A 87 3.71 9.65 6.96
CA LEU A 87 4.74 8.64 7.21
C LEU A 87 5.89 8.66 6.16
N GLY A 88 5.84 9.58 5.19
CA GLY A 88 6.85 9.79 4.14
C GLY A 88 6.92 8.70 3.06
N TYR A 89 5.82 7.97 2.84
CA TYR A 89 5.73 6.92 1.81
C TYR A 89 5.27 7.44 0.44
N CYS A 90 4.64 8.61 0.36
CA CYS A 90 4.19 9.21 -0.89
C CYS A 90 4.28 10.74 -0.86
N THR A 91 3.85 11.37 -1.96
CA THR A 91 3.72 12.82 -2.02
C THR A 91 2.58 13.31 -1.13
N THR A 92 2.74 14.51 -0.56
CA THR A 92 1.69 15.25 0.16
C THR A 92 0.69 15.92 -0.79
N THR A 93 0.94 15.88 -2.10
CA THR A 93 0.01 16.38 -3.11
C THR A 93 -1.23 15.52 -3.16
N ILE A 94 -2.39 16.14 -2.93
CA ILE A 94 -3.69 15.47 -3.01
C ILE A 94 -3.89 14.89 -4.42
N PRO A 95 -4.35 13.63 -4.54
CA PRO A 95 -4.56 12.99 -5.84
C PRO A 95 -5.62 13.73 -6.67
N THR A 96 -5.29 14.09 -7.91
CA THR A 96 -6.26 14.75 -8.80
C THR A 96 -7.35 13.79 -9.26
N ILE A 97 -8.54 14.32 -9.48
CA ILE A 97 -9.63 13.58 -10.11
C ILE A 97 -9.50 13.77 -11.62
N THR A 98 -9.39 12.65 -12.33
CA THR A 98 -9.30 12.60 -13.78
C THR A 98 -10.57 12.00 -14.37
N THR A 99 -11.01 12.51 -15.50
CA THR A 99 -12.23 12.06 -16.18
C THR A 99 -11.87 11.28 -17.43
N TRP A 100 -12.53 10.15 -17.66
CA TRP A 100 -12.36 9.37 -18.89
C TRP A 100 -13.68 8.82 -19.41
N LEU A 101 -13.74 8.58 -20.72
CA LEU A 101 -14.91 8.02 -21.37
C LEU A 101 -14.86 6.48 -21.26
N GLY A 102 -15.74 5.93 -20.42
CA GLY A 102 -15.90 4.49 -20.25
C GLY A 102 -16.72 3.85 -21.37
N LYS A 103 -16.86 2.53 -21.30
CA LYS A 103 -17.65 1.74 -22.25
C LYS A 103 -19.09 2.25 -22.32
N GLY A 104 -19.61 2.45 -23.53
CA GLY A 104 -20.97 2.95 -23.76
C GLY A 104 -21.15 4.45 -23.53
N GLY A 105 -20.07 5.24 -23.61
CA GLY A 105 -20.13 6.71 -23.51
C GLY A 105 -20.33 7.24 -22.09
N LYS A 106 -20.25 6.37 -21.07
CA LYS A 106 -20.39 6.78 -19.67
C LYS A 106 -19.11 7.44 -19.17
N LEU A 107 -19.21 8.69 -18.70
CA LEU A 107 -18.11 9.36 -18.02
C LEU A 107 -17.81 8.64 -16.70
N ARG A 108 -16.52 8.39 -16.46
CA ARG A 108 -16.02 7.88 -15.19
C ARG A 108 -14.99 8.83 -14.64
N TYR A 109 -15.00 9.00 -13.32
CA TYR A 109 -14.06 9.83 -12.61
C TYR A 109 -13.19 8.94 -11.74
N LEU A 110 -11.89 9.14 -11.87
CA LEU A 110 -10.87 8.28 -11.30
C LEU A 110 -9.84 9.14 -10.60
N SER A 111 -9.49 8.76 -9.38
CA SER A 111 -8.36 9.32 -8.68
C SER A 111 -7.33 8.25 -8.39
N ARG A 112 -6.05 8.62 -8.48
CA ARG A 112 -4.92 7.69 -8.35
C ARG A 112 -3.74 8.37 -7.69
N PHE A 113 -3.07 7.66 -6.80
CA PHE A 113 -1.72 8.03 -6.35
C PHE A 113 -0.83 6.80 -6.22
N ARG A 114 0.45 7.05 -5.96
CA ARG A 114 1.47 6.01 -5.84
C ARG A 114 2.38 6.31 -4.67
N THR A 115 2.93 5.26 -4.06
CA THR A 115 4.07 5.42 -3.16
C THR A 115 5.30 5.86 -3.95
N TYR A 116 6.32 6.33 -3.23
CA TYR A 116 7.67 6.32 -3.76
C TYR A 116 8.10 4.88 -4.09
N THR A 117 9.17 4.78 -4.87
CA THR A 117 9.75 3.50 -5.27
C THR A 117 10.72 3.02 -4.20
N TYR A 118 10.53 1.80 -3.68
CA TYR A 118 11.40 1.18 -2.68
C TYR A 118 11.97 -0.13 -3.21
N THR A 119 13.28 -0.32 -3.07
CA THR A 119 13.91 -1.62 -3.33
C THR A 119 13.55 -2.64 -2.26
N SER A 120 13.34 -2.19 -1.02
CA SER A 120 12.87 -3.00 0.11
C SER A 120 11.45 -3.55 -0.05
N PHE A 121 10.67 -3.07 -1.03
CA PHE A 121 9.36 -3.64 -1.38
C PHE A 121 9.42 -4.62 -2.57
N ASN A 122 10.60 -4.93 -3.11
CA ASN A 122 10.71 -5.87 -4.24
C ASN A 122 10.18 -7.28 -3.91
N TRP A 123 10.19 -7.66 -2.64
CA TRP A 123 9.61 -8.92 -2.21
C TRP A 123 8.09 -8.94 -2.40
N THR A 124 7.37 -7.81 -2.29
CA THR A 124 5.90 -7.80 -2.43
C THR A 124 5.50 -8.15 -3.85
N LEU A 125 6.20 -7.57 -4.83
CA LEU A 125 6.02 -7.89 -6.24
C LEU A 125 6.32 -9.36 -6.52
N THR A 126 7.40 -9.89 -5.94
CA THR A 126 7.80 -11.30 -6.12
C THR A 126 6.80 -12.27 -5.47
N ALA A 127 6.25 -11.91 -4.32
CA ALA A 127 5.30 -12.72 -3.57
C ALA A 127 3.91 -12.74 -4.23
N PHE A 128 3.38 -11.56 -4.59
CA PHE A 128 2.04 -11.43 -5.16
C PHE A 128 1.99 -11.68 -6.67
N TYR A 129 3.09 -11.55 -7.41
CA TYR A 129 3.07 -11.66 -8.88
C TYR A 129 4.14 -12.63 -9.40
N PRO A 130 4.22 -13.89 -8.91
CA PRO A 130 5.27 -14.84 -9.32
C PRO A 130 5.22 -15.18 -10.82
N LYS A 131 4.06 -15.02 -11.45
CA LYS A 131 3.84 -15.24 -12.89
C LYS A 131 3.22 -14.03 -13.59
N GLY A 132 3.35 -12.83 -13.01
CA GLY A 132 2.75 -11.60 -13.52
C GLY A 132 1.25 -11.42 -13.21
N SER A 133 0.57 -12.48 -12.76
CA SER A 133 -0.80 -12.41 -12.21
C SER A 133 -0.77 -12.37 -10.69
N LYS A 134 -1.68 -11.59 -10.12
CA LYS A 134 -1.83 -11.40 -8.67
C LYS A 134 -2.28 -12.72 -8.01
N VAL A 135 -1.57 -13.14 -6.97
CA VAL A 135 -1.90 -14.31 -6.13
C VAL A 135 -1.77 -13.95 -4.66
N ILE A 136 -2.45 -14.71 -3.80
CA ILE A 136 -2.27 -14.62 -2.35
C ILE A 136 -1.03 -15.44 -1.95
N PRO A 137 0.02 -14.83 -1.38
CA PRO A 137 1.20 -15.56 -0.92
C PRO A 137 0.88 -16.52 0.24
N LEU A 138 1.61 -17.64 0.34
CA LEU A 138 1.42 -18.61 1.44
C LEU A 138 1.76 -18.02 2.82
N ASP A 139 2.69 -17.06 2.85
CA ASP A 139 3.18 -16.36 4.03
C ASP A 139 2.39 -15.07 4.33
N ILE A 140 1.20 -14.90 3.74
CA ILE A 140 0.33 -13.74 3.98
C ILE A 140 -0.11 -13.61 5.44
N TYR A 141 -0.19 -14.73 6.16
CA TYR A 141 -0.65 -14.78 7.55
C TYR A 141 0.25 -13.96 8.48
N ASP A 142 1.52 -13.75 8.13
CA ASP A 142 2.46 -12.91 8.86
C ASP A 142 2.12 -11.40 8.77
N TYR A 143 1.22 -10.99 7.86
CA TYR A 143 0.85 -9.57 7.63
C TYR A 143 -0.66 -9.34 7.59
N LEU A 144 -1.47 -10.40 7.70
CA LEU A 144 -2.93 -10.31 7.76
C LEU A 144 -3.39 -9.92 9.17
N SER A 145 -2.90 -8.79 9.67
CA SER A 145 -3.32 -8.22 10.95
C SER A 145 -4.77 -7.71 10.88
N PRO A 146 -5.42 -7.41 12.02
CA PRO A 146 -6.74 -6.76 12.02
C PRO A 146 -6.78 -5.48 11.19
N LEU A 147 -5.66 -4.74 11.14
CA LEU A 147 -5.50 -3.53 10.33
C LEU A 147 -5.48 -3.86 8.83
N ALA A 148 -4.72 -4.88 8.40
CA ALA A 148 -4.72 -5.35 7.02
C ALA A 148 -6.11 -5.83 6.58
N LEU A 149 -6.80 -6.57 7.47
CA LEU A 149 -8.15 -7.05 7.22
C LEU A 149 -9.15 -5.90 7.12
N ALA A 150 -9.06 -4.88 7.97
CA ALA A 150 -9.90 -3.70 7.89
C ALA A 150 -9.73 -2.96 6.55
N VAL A 151 -8.49 -2.79 6.09
CA VAL A 151 -8.21 -2.21 4.77
C VAL A 151 -8.81 -3.05 3.65
N TRP A 152 -8.63 -4.38 3.69
CA TRP A 152 -9.21 -5.27 2.69
C TRP A 152 -10.74 -5.18 2.67
N ILE A 153 -11.39 -5.11 3.83
CA ILE A 153 -12.85 -4.92 3.93
C ILE A 153 -13.29 -3.55 3.38
N MET A 154 -12.53 -2.48 3.63
CA MET A 154 -12.86 -1.16 3.10
C MET A 154 -12.77 -1.09 1.57
N GLU A 155 -11.85 -1.84 0.95
CA GLU A 155 -11.70 -1.87 -0.50
C GLU A 155 -12.67 -2.86 -1.18
N ASP A 156 -12.74 -4.11 -0.70
CA ASP A 156 -13.43 -5.21 -1.38
C ASP A 156 -14.39 -6.01 -0.47
N GLY A 157 -14.81 -5.40 0.65
CA GLY A 157 -15.86 -5.93 1.51
C GLY A 157 -17.27 -5.72 0.95
N GLY A 158 -18.17 -6.63 1.29
CA GLY A 158 -19.58 -6.51 0.93
C GLY A 158 -20.49 -7.24 1.90
N LYS A 159 -21.74 -6.81 2.00
CA LYS A 159 -22.76 -7.50 2.80
C LYS A 159 -23.30 -8.72 2.05
N VAL A 160 -23.45 -9.85 2.75
CA VAL A 160 -24.20 -11.02 2.28
C VAL A 160 -25.12 -11.47 3.39
N SER A 161 -26.43 -11.35 3.19
CA SER A 161 -27.46 -11.58 4.23
C SER A 161 -27.11 -10.88 5.56
N SER A 162 -26.80 -11.65 6.60
CA SER A 162 -26.41 -11.18 7.94
C SER A 162 -24.89 -11.23 8.16
N GLY A 163 -24.12 -11.50 7.12
CA GLY A 163 -22.66 -11.64 7.16
C GLY A 163 -21.90 -10.68 6.24
N LEU A 164 -20.58 -10.86 6.26
CA LEU A 164 -19.60 -10.11 5.50
C LEU A 164 -18.95 -11.06 4.47
N LYS A 165 -18.90 -10.63 3.21
CA LYS A 165 -18.00 -11.20 2.20
C LYS A 165 -16.81 -10.28 1.99
N ILE A 166 -15.67 -10.88 1.69
CA ILE A 166 -14.49 -10.21 1.16
C ILE A 166 -14.12 -10.94 -0.12
N SER A 167 -13.79 -10.18 -1.17
CA SER A 167 -13.42 -10.75 -2.47
C SER A 167 -11.95 -10.44 -2.76
N TYR A 168 -11.31 -11.33 -3.51
CA TYR A 168 -9.96 -11.12 -4.03
C TYR A 168 -10.06 -11.01 -5.54
N LYS A 169 -9.43 -9.96 -6.12
CA LYS A 169 -9.44 -9.67 -7.56
C LYS A 169 -8.07 -9.86 -8.19
#